data_AF-A0A920NHM1-F1
#
_entry.id   AF-A0A920NHM1-F1
#
_cell.length_a   1.000
_cell.length_b   1.000
_cell.length_c   1.000
_cell.angle_alpha   90.00
_cell.angle_beta   90.00
_cell.angle_gamma   90.00
#
_symmetry.space_group_name_H-M   'P 1'
#
loop_
_entity.id
_entity.type
_entity.pdbx_description
1 polymer ?
#
loop_
_entity_poly.entity_id
_entity_poly.type
_entity_poly.pdbx_seq_one_letter_code
_entity_poly.pdbx_strand_id
1 'polypeptide(L)'
;MITLVPKDIEEYSTEHTTKLSKHLNELINLTKETRDDYGMICGPIEGTLLHFLVIISKAKRILEIGTFTGFSAQMMASALPEDGELITCDIEESTSKIAKEFFVKTKLENKIIQKNGPALETLEKLQGKFDIVFIDADKENYVEYYKRAMELLSEDGMIIIDNVLGGGKVLNPIEETDKAISELNELIKNDDTVKQVMLPVRDGMTLVMRCDN
;
A
#
# COMPACT_ATOMS: atom_id res chain seq x y z
N MET A 1 0.45 -3.77 -21.88
CA MET A 1 -0.39 -3.71 -20.67
C MET A 1 -1.70 -4.41 -20.99
N ILE A 2 -2.05 -5.43 -20.22
CA ILE A 2 -3.30 -6.18 -20.38
C ILE A 2 -4.36 -5.51 -19.52
N THR A 3 -5.59 -5.40 -20.02
CA THR A 3 -6.74 -4.96 -19.21
C THR A 3 -7.17 -6.11 -18.29
N LEU A 4 -6.92 -5.96 -16.98
CA LEU A 4 -7.26 -6.98 -15.98
C LEU A 4 -8.77 -7.01 -15.67
N VAL A 5 -9.38 -5.84 -15.51
CA VAL A 5 -10.82 -5.66 -15.27
C VAL A 5 -11.39 -4.77 -16.38
N PRO A 6 -12.46 -5.18 -17.08
CA PRO A 6 -13.11 -4.33 -18.07
C PRO A 6 -13.54 -3.00 -17.47
N LYS A 7 -13.36 -1.90 -18.20
CA LYS A 7 -13.63 -0.54 -17.72
C LYS A 7 -15.04 -0.38 -17.12
N ASP A 8 -16.06 -0.87 -17.81
CA ASP A 8 -17.46 -0.76 -17.36
C ASP A 8 -17.70 -1.49 -16.02
N ILE A 9 -16.97 -2.58 -15.76
CA ILE A 9 -17.04 -3.32 -14.50
C ILE A 9 -16.29 -2.56 -13.38
N GLU A 10 -15.14 -1.96 -13.69
CA GLU A 10 -14.40 -1.13 -12.73
C GLU A 10 -15.21 0.11 -12.32
N GLU A 11 -15.86 0.77 -13.28
CA GLU A 11 -16.76 1.90 -13.04
C GLU A 11 -17.96 1.48 -12.19
N TYR A 12 -18.64 0.40 -12.57
CA TYR A 12 -19.76 -0.15 -11.78
C TYR A 12 -19.32 -0.50 -10.35
N SER A 13 -18.17 -1.15 -10.18
CA SER A 13 -17.64 -1.53 -8.87
C SER A 13 -17.30 -0.30 -8.02
N THR A 14 -16.75 0.74 -8.64
CA THR A 14 -16.45 2.02 -7.97
C THR A 14 -17.73 2.71 -7.52
N GLU A 15 -18.77 2.75 -8.36
CA GLU A 15 -20.07 3.35 -8.02
C GLU A 15 -20.79 2.63 -6.88
N HIS A 16 -20.55 1.31 -6.74
CA HIS A 16 -21.12 0.47 -5.68
C HIS A 16 -20.19 0.31 -4.46
N THR A 17 -19.06 1.00 -4.45
CA THR A 17 -18.16 1.11 -3.29
C THR A 17 -18.55 2.30 -2.41
N THR A 18 -18.29 2.22 -1.11
CA THR A 18 -18.53 3.32 -0.17
C THR A 18 -17.92 4.62 -0.67
N LYS A 19 -18.73 5.69 -0.70
CA LYS A 19 -18.29 6.99 -1.20
C LYS A 19 -17.15 7.55 -0.33
N LEU A 20 -16.11 8.02 -1.01
CA LEU A 20 -15.01 8.72 -0.36
C LEU A 20 -15.49 10.03 0.26
N SER A 21 -14.80 10.44 1.33
CA SER A 21 -15.01 11.73 1.97
C SER A 21 -14.72 12.89 0.99
N LYS A 22 -15.22 14.08 1.31
CA LYS A 22 -14.93 15.28 0.50
C LYS A 22 -13.43 15.58 0.42
N HIS A 23 -12.69 15.39 1.52
CA HIS A 23 -11.25 15.67 1.56
C HIS A 23 -10.43 14.67 0.74
N LEU A 24 -10.83 13.40 0.68
CA LEU A 24 -10.14 12.40 -0.15
C LEU A 24 -10.35 12.68 -1.64
N ASN A 25 -11.57 13.08 -2.03
CA ASN A 25 -11.83 13.54 -3.40
C ASN A 25 -11.02 14.80 -3.75
N GLU A 26 -10.89 15.72 -2.80
CA GLU A 26 -10.05 16.91 -2.98
C GLU A 26 -8.57 16.55 -3.17
N LEU A 27 -8.04 15.59 -2.40
CA LEU A 27 -6.68 15.09 -2.57
C LEU A 27 -6.47 14.46 -3.95
N ILE A 28 -7.41 13.62 -4.39
CA ILE A 28 -7.36 13.00 -5.72
C ILE A 28 -7.29 14.08 -6.80
N ASN A 29 -8.15 15.10 -6.72
CA ASN A 29 -8.19 16.17 -7.71
C ASN A 29 -6.92 17.03 -7.69
N LEU A 30 -6.44 17.41 -6.50
CA LEU A 30 -5.19 18.15 -6.37
C LEU A 30 -4.02 17.35 -6.97
N THR A 31 -3.95 16.05 -6.68
CA THR A 31 -2.91 15.18 -7.25
C THR A 31 -2.99 15.18 -8.77
N LYS A 32 -4.19 15.00 -9.36
CA LYS A 32 -4.41 15.08 -10.82
C LYS A 32 -3.99 16.41 -11.45
N GLU A 33 -4.21 17.52 -10.75
CA GLU A 33 -3.92 18.87 -11.26
C GLU A 33 -2.44 19.24 -11.14
N THR A 34 -1.73 18.67 -10.17
CA THR A 34 -0.36 19.10 -9.81
C THR A 34 0.73 18.11 -10.21
N ARG A 35 0.36 16.89 -10.63
CA ARG A 35 1.29 15.79 -10.82
C ARG A 35 1.04 15.02 -12.12
N ASP A 36 2.10 14.83 -12.90
CA ASP A 36 2.05 14.02 -14.13
C ASP A 36 1.92 12.51 -13.83
N ASP A 37 2.42 12.08 -12.67
CA ASP A 37 2.40 10.71 -12.14
C ASP A 37 1.13 10.40 -11.30
N TYR A 38 0.06 11.19 -11.44
CA TYR A 38 -1.18 11.02 -10.66
C TYR A 38 -1.82 9.62 -10.76
N GLY A 39 -1.51 8.86 -11.82
CA GLY A 39 -1.97 7.50 -12.00
C GLY A 39 -1.50 6.53 -10.90
N MET A 40 -0.45 6.90 -10.16
CA MET A 40 0.08 6.15 -9.01
C MET A 40 -0.84 6.20 -7.77
N ILE A 41 -1.89 7.01 -7.77
CA ILE A 41 -2.77 7.08 -6.60
C ILE A 41 -3.51 5.75 -6.38
N CYS A 42 -3.50 5.27 -5.13
CA CYS A 42 -4.39 4.23 -4.65
C CYS A 42 -5.86 4.64 -4.91
N GLY A 43 -6.62 3.76 -5.56
CA GLY A 43 -7.95 4.06 -6.09
C GLY A 43 -9.05 3.90 -5.03
N PRO A 44 -10.30 4.33 -5.31
CA PRO A 44 -11.39 4.22 -4.34
C PRO A 44 -11.64 2.80 -3.84
N ILE A 45 -11.64 1.82 -4.76
CA ILE A 45 -11.87 0.39 -4.43
C ILE A 45 -10.73 -0.11 -3.54
N GLU A 46 -9.49 0.09 -3.98
CA GLU A 46 -8.29 -0.38 -3.31
C GLU A 46 -8.11 0.25 -1.92
N GLY A 47 -8.27 1.57 -1.81
CA GLY A 47 -8.22 2.27 -0.53
C GLY A 47 -9.32 1.81 0.42
N THR A 48 -10.52 1.51 -0.10
CA THR A 48 -11.63 0.99 0.72
C THR A 48 -11.32 -0.43 1.19
N LEU A 49 -10.71 -1.27 0.33
CA LEU A 49 -10.22 -2.58 0.74
C LEU A 49 -9.19 -2.45 1.88
N LEU A 50 -8.18 -1.59 1.73
CA LEU A 50 -7.19 -1.31 2.79
C LEU A 50 -7.87 -0.89 4.10
N HIS A 51 -8.84 0.02 4.04
CA HIS A 51 -9.62 0.46 5.21
C HIS A 51 -10.33 -0.72 5.90
N PHE A 52 -10.97 -1.61 5.13
CA PHE A 52 -11.62 -2.80 5.68
C PHE A 52 -10.61 -3.76 6.31
N LEU A 53 -9.46 -3.98 5.66
CA LEU A 53 -8.40 -4.86 6.16
C LEU A 53 -7.85 -4.39 7.50
N VAL A 54 -7.73 -3.07 7.73
CA VAL A 54 -7.37 -2.51 9.03
C VAL A 54 -8.44 -2.81 10.09
N ILE A 55 -9.72 -2.64 9.77
CA ILE A 55 -10.82 -2.89 10.72
C ILE A 55 -10.89 -4.37 11.10
N ILE A 56 -10.87 -5.28 10.13
CA ILE A 56 -11.08 -6.71 10.39
C ILE A 56 -9.89 -7.35 11.11
N SER A 57 -8.67 -6.89 10.82
CA SER A 57 -7.46 -7.35 11.51
C SER A 57 -7.31 -6.76 12.91
N LYS A 58 -8.08 -5.70 13.22
CA LYS A 58 -7.96 -4.90 14.45
C LYS A 58 -6.55 -4.32 14.61
N ALA A 59 -5.90 -4.01 13.49
CA ALA A 59 -4.56 -3.44 13.49
C ALA A 59 -4.50 -2.17 14.34
N LYS A 60 -3.41 -2.03 15.08
CA LYS A 60 -3.05 -0.83 15.84
C LYS A 60 -1.81 -0.16 15.30
N ARG A 61 -0.92 -0.93 14.67
CA ARG A 61 0.37 -0.42 14.20
C ARG A 61 0.60 -0.80 12.75
N ILE A 62 0.61 0.19 11.87
CA ILE A 62 0.74 0.02 10.42
C ILE A 62 2.06 0.59 9.94
N LEU A 63 2.73 -0.10 9.04
CA LEU A 63 3.85 0.40 8.26
C LEU A 63 3.41 0.52 6.80
N GLU A 64 3.64 1.67 6.19
CA GLU A 64 3.44 1.92 4.77
C GLU A 64 4.79 2.30 4.13
N ILE A 65 5.11 1.62 3.03
CA ILE A 65 6.29 1.86 2.21
C ILE A 65 5.81 2.43 0.88
N GLY A 66 5.98 3.75 0.70
CA GLY A 66 5.39 4.54 -0.38
C GLY A 66 4.21 5.37 0.12
N THR A 67 4.43 6.68 0.33
CA THR A 67 3.38 7.60 0.80
C THR A 67 2.66 8.26 -0.38
N PHE A 68 3.42 8.64 -1.40
CA PHE A 68 3.02 9.54 -2.47
C PHE A 68 2.30 10.79 -1.89
N THR A 69 1.09 11.10 -2.36
CA THR A 69 0.29 12.21 -1.83
C THR A 69 -0.55 11.85 -0.60
N GLY A 70 -0.43 10.62 -0.08
CA GLY A 70 -0.97 10.21 1.22
C GLY A 70 -2.41 9.70 1.19
N PHE A 71 -2.90 9.19 0.06
CA PHE A 71 -4.27 8.66 -0.04
C PHE A 71 -4.46 7.37 0.77
N SER A 72 -3.63 6.35 0.51
CA SER A 72 -3.64 5.06 1.20
C SER A 72 -3.38 5.22 2.70
N ALA A 73 -2.42 6.06 3.07
CA ALA A 73 -2.13 6.45 4.46
C ALA A 73 -3.40 6.93 5.20
N GLN A 74 -4.17 7.84 4.59
CA GLN A 74 -5.42 8.35 5.19
C GLN A 74 -6.51 7.29 5.25
N MET A 75 -6.65 6.47 4.20
CA MET A 75 -7.62 5.37 4.19
C MET A 75 -7.37 4.39 5.35
N MET A 76 -6.12 3.97 5.54
CA MET A 76 -5.73 3.09 6.62
C MET A 76 -5.79 3.76 8.01
N ALA A 77 -5.24 4.97 8.16
CA ALA A 77 -5.21 5.66 9.45
C ALA A 77 -6.60 6.05 9.97
N SER A 78 -7.56 6.29 9.07
CA SER A 78 -8.95 6.56 9.46
C SER A 78 -9.66 5.34 10.06
N ALA A 79 -9.19 4.12 9.78
CA ALA A 79 -9.70 2.87 10.34
C ALA A 79 -9.02 2.46 11.66
N LEU A 80 -7.87 3.06 12.00
CA LEU A 80 -7.15 2.75 13.24
C LEU A 80 -7.96 3.20 14.49
N PRO A 81 -7.81 2.49 15.62
CA PRO A 81 -8.32 2.98 16.90
C PRO A 81 -7.63 4.29 17.33
N GLU A 82 -8.13 4.93 18.38
CA GLU A 82 -7.57 6.20 18.87
C GLU A 82 -6.09 6.09 19.27
N ASP A 83 -5.69 4.93 19.81
CA ASP A 83 -4.31 4.61 20.21
C ASP A 83 -3.47 3.96 19.09
N GLY A 84 -3.99 3.94 17.85
CA GLY A 84 -3.29 3.36 16.71
C GLY A 84 -2.34 4.35 16.03
N GLU A 85 -1.28 3.82 15.44
CA GLU A 85 -0.29 4.57 14.66
C GLU A 85 -0.05 3.96 13.28
N LEU A 86 0.22 4.81 12.31
CA LEU A 86 0.68 4.47 10.97
C LEU A 86 1.99 5.18 10.71
N ILE A 87 3.05 4.43 10.42
CA ILE A 87 4.32 4.98 9.96
C ILE A 87 4.34 4.86 8.45
N THR A 88 4.53 5.97 7.74
CA THR A 88 4.64 5.97 6.27
C THR A 88 5.98 6.55 5.85
N CYS A 89 6.58 6.01 4.79
CA CYS A 89 7.87 6.47 4.28
C CYS A 89 7.87 6.72 2.78
N ASP A 90 8.53 7.81 2.38
CA ASP A 90 8.67 8.24 1.00
C ASP A 90 9.94 9.08 0.85
N ILE A 91 10.55 9.04 -0.33
CA ILE A 91 11.76 9.80 -0.64
C ILE A 91 11.46 11.15 -1.30
N GLU A 92 10.30 11.28 -1.97
CA GLU A 92 9.95 12.45 -2.77
C GLU A 92 9.37 13.55 -1.88
N GLU A 93 10.13 14.65 -1.73
CA GLU A 93 9.77 15.74 -0.82
C GLU A 93 8.50 16.47 -1.28
N SER A 94 8.29 16.60 -2.60
CA SER A 94 7.15 17.36 -3.15
C SER A 94 5.80 16.69 -2.87
N THR A 95 5.70 15.37 -3.03
CA THR A 95 4.50 14.56 -2.72
C THR A 95 4.32 14.46 -1.21
N SER A 96 5.42 14.25 -0.48
CA SER A 96 5.47 14.22 0.98
C SER A 96 4.88 15.48 1.63
N LYS A 97 5.14 16.65 1.05
CA LYS A 97 4.58 17.90 1.53
C LYS A 97 3.05 17.94 1.38
N ILE A 98 2.52 17.50 0.23
CA ILE A 98 1.07 17.40 -0.01
C ILE A 98 0.43 16.45 1.01
N ALA A 99 1.03 15.27 1.21
CA ALA A 99 0.54 14.29 2.17
C ALA A 99 0.42 14.89 3.57
N LYS A 100 1.48 15.55 4.06
CA LYS A 100 1.49 16.21 5.37
C LYS A 100 0.41 17.27 5.53
N GLU A 101 0.20 18.11 4.51
CA GLU A 101 -0.86 19.13 4.53
C GLU A 101 -2.25 18.50 4.68
N PHE A 102 -2.51 17.38 3.99
CA PHE A 102 -3.77 16.66 4.10
C PHE A 102 -3.94 15.90 5.41
N PHE A 103 -2.86 15.34 5.98
CA PHE A 103 -2.91 14.71 7.30
C PHE A 103 -3.34 15.71 8.37
N VAL A 104 -2.74 16.91 8.38
CA VAL A 104 -3.12 18.00 9.30
C VAL A 104 -4.56 18.45 9.07
N LYS A 105 -4.95 18.62 7.81
CA LYS A 105 -6.31 19.04 7.43
C LYS A 105 -7.38 18.04 7.90
N THR A 106 -7.04 16.76 7.96
CA THR A 106 -7.95 15.67 8.38
C THR A 106 -7.80 15.27 9.84
N LYS A 107 -6.93 15.95 10.60
CA LYS A 107 -6.64 15.66 12.03
C LYS A 107 -6.03 14.27 12.24
N LEU A 108 -5.42 13.69 11.21
CA LEU A 108 -4.79 12.37 11.23
C LEU A 108 -3.28 12.44 11.54
N GLU A 109 -2.70 13.64 11.65
CA GLU A 109 -1.29 13.87 11.98
C GLU A 109 -0.87 13.30 13.34
N ASN A 110 -1.82 13.04 14.24
CA ASN A 110 -1.55 12.39 15.52
C ASN A 110 -1.41 10.87 15.40
N LYS A 111 -1.92 10.27 14.32
CA LYS A 111 -1.80 8.84 14.02
C LYS A 111 -0.77 8.55 12.95
N ILE A 112 -0.56 9.47 12.01
CA ILE A 112 0.35 9.27 10.87
C ILE A 112 1.71 9.90 11.16
N ILE A 113 2.74 9.06 11.27
CA ILE A 113 4.13 9.45 11.43
C ILE A 113 4.84 9.31 10.09
N GLN A 114 5.02 10.44 9.41
CA GLN A 114 5.72 10.47 8.13
C GLN A 114 7.24 10.50 8.30
N LYS A 115 7.95 9.65 7.57
CA LYS A 115 9.41 9.54 7.54
C LYS A 115 9.92 9.80 6.12
N ASN A 116 10.57 10.94 5.91
CA ASN A 116 11.13 11.27 4.59
C ASN A 116 12.56 10.73 4.45
N GLY A 117 12.81 10.04 3.35
CA GLY A 117 14.11 9.47 3.00
C GLY A 117 13.99 8.09 2.35
N PRO A 118 15.11 7.45 1.99
CA PRO A 118 15.08 6.10 1.42
C PRO A 118 14.34 5.12 2.33
N ALA A 119 13.43 4.33 1.76
CA ALA A 119 12.60 3.40 2.51
C ALA A 119 13.46 2.38 3.26
N LEU A 120 14.43 1.73 2.61
CA LEU A 120 15.30 0.73 3.25
C LEU A 120 16.03 1.30 4.49
N GLU A 121 16.61 2.50 4.38
CA GLU A 121 17.26 3.16 5.52
C GLU A 121 16.28 3.51 6.65
N THR A 122 15.02 3.81 6.30
CA THR A 122 13.96 4.03 7.28
C THR A 122 13.65 2.73 8.01
N LEU A 123 13.44 1.63 7.26
CA LEU A 123 13.11 0.32 7.80
C LEU A 123 14.19 -0.23 8.74
N GLU A 124 15.47 0.03 8.47
CA GLU A 124 16.58 -0.36 9.36
C GLU A 124 16.47 0.27 10.77
N LYS A 125 15.92 1.48 10.85
CA LYS A 125 15.79 2.25 12.10
C LYS A 125 14.50 1.94 12.86
N LEU A 126 13.54 1.26 12.22
CA LEU A 126 12.28 0.91 12.85
C LEU A 126 12.46 -0.21 13.88
N GLN A 127 11.75 -0.06 15.00
CA GLN A 127 11.68 -1.03 16.08
C GLN A 127 10.24 -1.44 16.33
N GLY A 128 10.06 -2.56 17.03
CA GLY A 128 8.74 -3.13 17.33
C GLY A 128 8.13 -3.86 16.14
N LYS A 129 6.96 -4.45 16.36
CA LYS A 129 6.22 -5.21 15.35
C LYS A 129 5.06 -4.40 14.76
N PHE A 130 4.67 -4.73 13.55
CA PHE A 130 3.54 -4.12 12.84
C PHE A 130 2.47 -5.16 12.56
N ASP A 131 1.21 -4.76 12.71
CA ASP A 131 0.04 -5.61 12.45
C ASP A 131 -0.27 -5.64 10.96
N ILE A 132 -0.02 -4.53 10.26
CA ILE A 132 -0.09 -4.46 8.80
C ILE A 132 1.19 -3.81 8.26
N VAL A 133 1.74 -4.37 7.19
CA VAL A 133 2.75 -3.72 6.36
C VAL A 133 2.23 -3.60 4.93
N PHE A 134 2.08 -2.38 4.42
CA PHE A 134 1.68 -2.09 3.04
C PHE A 134 2.91 -1.68 2.21
N ILE A 135 3.13 -2.35 1.09
CA ILE A 135 4.28 -2.15 0.19
C ILE A 135 3.77 -1.65 -1.17
N ASP A 136 4.03 -0.38 -1.47
CA ASP A 136 3.72 0.28 -2.74
C ASP A 136 4.74 1.38 -3.06
N ALA A 137 5.97 0.97 -3.34
CA ALA A 137 7.09 1.87 -3.67
C ALA A 137 7.77 1.48 -4.99
N ASP A 138 9.07 1.78 -5.11
CA ASP A 138 9.89 1.38 -6.24
C ASP A 138 10.04 -0.15 -6.32
N LYS A 139 9.69 -0.69 -7.49
CA LYS A 139 9.48 -2.14 -7.68
C LYS A 139 10.79 -2.93 -7.66
N GLU A 140 11.93 -2.28 -7.92
CA GLU A 140 13.25 -2.95 -7.88
C GLU A 140 13.61 -3.47 -6.48
N ASN A 141 13.10 -2.83 -5.41
CA ASN A 141 13.40 -3.19 -4.02
C ASN A 141 12.30 -4.02 -3.36
N TYR A 142 11.31 -4.52 -4.12
CA TYR A 142 10.16 -5.24 -3.57
C TYR A 142 10.54 -6.49 -2.77
N VAL A 143 11.57 -7.23 -3.21
CA VAL A 143 12.07 -8.41 -2.50
C VAL A 143 12.68 -8.02 -1.15
N GLU A 144 13.48 -6.95 -1.12
CA GLU A 144 14.11 -6.41 0.07
C GLU A 144 13.06 -5.87 1.05
N TYR A 145 12.07 -5.13 0.54
CA TYR A 145 10.94 -4.65 1.34
C TYR A 145 10.15 -5.80 1.94
N TYR A 146 9.83 -6.84 1.16
CA TYR A 146 9.13 -8.01 1.68
C TYR A 146 9.92 -8.73 2.77
N LYS A 147 11.22 -8.99 2.56
CA LYS A 147 12.09 -9.62 3.57
C LYS A 147 12.11 -8.82 4.86
N ARG A 148 12.30 -7.50 4.76
CA ARG A 148 12.33 -6.62 5.93
C ARG A 148 10.96 -6.48 6.60
N ALA A 149 9.89 -6.46 5.82
CA ALA A 149 8.52 -6.46 6.30
C ALA A 149 8.24 -7.74 7.11
N MET A 150 8.67 -8.91 6.63
CA MET A 150 8.53 -10.17 7.38
C MET A 150 9.22 -10.12 8.75
N GLU A 151 10.42 -9.53 8.84
CA GLU A 151 11.11 -9.34 10.12
C GLU A 151 10.38 -8.37 11.06
N LEU A 152 9.73 -7.35 10.51
CA LEU A 152 8.98 -6.33 11.26
C LEU A 152 7.52 -6.73 11.53
N LEU A 153 7.03 -7.80 10.94
CA LEU A 153 5.65 -8.27 11.09
C LEU A 153 5.42 -8.90 12.48
N SER A 154 4.26 -8.61 13.07
CA SER A 154 3.76 -9.35 14.25
C SER A 154 3.39 -10.78 13.87
N GLU A 155 3.13 -11.63 14.87
CA GLU A 155 2.77 -13.04 14.64
C GLU A 155 1.47 -13.16 13.83
N ASP A 156 0.43 -12.42 14.23
CA ASP A 156 -0.87 -12.34 13.54
C ASP A 156 -0.92 -11.29 12.41
N GLY A 157 0.24 -10.75 12.04
CA GLY A 157 0.31 -9.62 11.11
C GLY A 157 0.09 -10.01 9.64
N MET A 158 -0.23 -9.01 8.84
CA MET A 158 -0.47 -9.16 7.41
C MET A 158 0.40 -8.21 6.58
N ILE A 159 1.06 -8.73 5.55
CA ILE A 159 1.72 -7.93 4.52
C ILE A 159 0.77 -7.79 3.33
N ILE A 160 0.68 -6.59 2.79
CA ILE A 160 -0.11 -6.25 1.60
C ILE A 160 0.85 -5.63 0.59
N ILE A 161 0.86 -6.14 -0.63
CA ILE A 161 1.80 -5.70 -1.68
C ILE A 161 1.00 -5.29 -2.91
N ASP A 162 1.16 -4.06 -3.38
CA ASP A 162 0.44 -3.55 -4.55
C ASP A 162 1.23 -3.72 -5.86
N ASN A 163 0.51 -3.68 -6.98
CA ASN A 163 0.97 -3.82 -8.36
C ASN A 163 1.66 -5.15 -8.70
N VAL A 164 1.27 -6.23 -8.01
CA VAL A 164 1.90 -7.55 -8.19
C VAL A 164 1.62 -8.20 -9.55
N LEU A 165 0.69 -7.67 -10.34
CA LEU A 165 0.43 -8.14 -11.71
C LEU A 165 1.19 -7.33 -12.77
N GLY A 166 1.75 -6.16 -12.42
CA GLY A 166 2.62 -5.35 -13.28
C GLY A 166 2.03 -5.06 -14.67
N GLY A 167 0.74 -4.76 -14.77
CA GLY A 167 0.02 -4.55 -16.02
C GLY A 167 -0.03 -5.79 -16.92
N GLY A 168 0.08 -6.98 -16.33
CA GLY A 168 0.18 -8.28 -17.00
C GLY A 168 1.58 -8.61 -17.54
N LYS A 169 2.59 -7.76 -17.32
CA LYS A 169 3.96 -7.99 -17.81
C LYS A 169 4.66 -9.13 -17.08
N VAL A 170 4.21 -9.49 -15.88
CA VAL A 170 4.69 -10.68 -15.15
C VAL A 170 4.49 -12.00 -15.91
N LEU A 171 3.60 -12.04 -16.92
CA LEU A 171 3.43 -13.21 -17.79
C LEU A 171 4.60 -13.39 -18.78
N ASN A 172 5.35 -12.33 -19.05
CA ASN A 172 6.55 -12.33 -19.89
C ASN A 172 7.46 -11.16 -19.47
N PRO A 173 8.18 -11.27 -18.33
CA PRO A 173 8.93 -10.17 -17.75
C PRO A 173 10.18 -9.87 -18.58
N ILE A 174 10.32 -8.63 -19.05
CA ILE A 174 11.43 -8.18 -19.89
C ILE A 174 12.28 -7.13 -19.17
N GLU A 175 11.63 -6.12 -18.58
CA GLU A 175 12.30 -5.05 -17.84
C GLU A 175 12.69 -5.52 -16.42
N GLU A 176 13.68 -4.87 -15.82
CA GLU A 176 14.15 -5.23 -14.47
C GLU A 176 13.06 -5.10 -13.40
N THR A 177 12.18 -4.09 -13.53
CA THR A 177 11.03 -3.92 -12.63
C THR A 177 10.01 -5.05 -12.77
N ASP A 178 9.73 -5.51 -13.99
CA ASP A 178 8.81 -6.64 -14.22
C ASP A 178 9.40 -7.95 -13.67
N LYS A 179 10.73 -8.13 -13.82
CA LYS A 179 11.46 -9.27 -13.26
C LYS A 179 11.44 -9.25 -11.74
N ALA A 180 11.66 -8.09 -11.11
CA ALA A 180 11.64 -7.96 -9.65
C ALA A 180 10.27 -8.31 -9.07
N ILE A 181 9.18 -7.87 -9.70
CA ILE A 181 7.81 -8.27 -9.32
C ILE A 181 7.62 -9.77 -9.50
N SER A 182 8.04 -10.33 -10.64
CA SER A 182 7.94 -11.77 -10.90
C SER A 182 8.76 -12.60 -9.90
N GLU A 183 9.95 -12.14 -9.51
CA GLU A 183 10.81 -12.77 -8.52
C GLU A 183 10.14 -12.77 -7.14
N LEU A 184 9.60 -11.64 -6.71
CA LEU A 184 8.83 -11.55 -5.47
C LEU A 184 7.66 -12.54 -5.49
N ASN A 185 6.88 -12.56 -6.57
CA ASN A 185 5.72 -13.46 -6.68
C ASN A 185 6.11 -14.94 -6.58
N GLU A 186 7.21 -15.36 -7.23
CA GLU A 186 7.73 -16.72 -7.11
C GLU A 186 8.31 -17.00 -5.72
N LEU A 187 8.97 -16.02 -5.09
CA LEU A 187 9.46 -16.16 -3.73
C LEU A 187 8.33 -16.47 -2.74
N ILE A 188 7.25 -15.69 -2.76
CA ILE A 188 6.13 -15.89 -1.82
C ILE A 188 5.34 -17.17 -2.16
N LYS A 189 5.18 -17.49 -3.45
CA LYS A 189 4.53 -18.74 -3.90
C LYS A 189 5.23 -20.00 -3.39
N ASN A 190 6.55 -19.97 -3.24
CA ASN A 190 7.35 -21.11 -2.79
C ASN A 190 7.69 -21.03 -1.29
N ASP A 191 7.11 -20.09 -0.54
CA ASP A 191 7.31 -19.95 0.91
C ASP A 191 6.21 -20.71 1.67
N ASP A 192 6.54 -21.92 2.13
CA ASP A 192 5.61 -22.77 2.89
C ASP A 192 5.31 -22.23 4.32
N THR A 193 5.99 -21.16 4.75
CA THR A 193 5.79 -20.56 6.08
C THR A 193 4.69 -19.49 6.10
N VAL A 194 4.09 -19.20 4.95
CA VAL A 194 3.04 -18.18 4.80
C VAL A 194 1.80 -18.73 4.09
N LYS A 195 0.66 -18.08 4.32
CA LYS A 195 -0.52 -18.16 3.47
C LYS A 195 -0.63 -16.88 2.68
N GLN A 196 -0.93 -17.00 1.39
CA GLN A 196 -1.13 -15.84 0.55
C GLN A 196 -2.36 -15.95 -0.35
N VAL A 197 -2.89 -14.80 -0.76
CA VAL A 197 -3.86 -14.66 -1.84
C VAL A 197 -3.46 -13.48 -2.72
N MET A 198 -3.39 -13.72 -4.03
CA MET A 198 -3.16 -12.70 -5.05
C MET A 198 -4.51 -12.31 -5.68
N LEU A 199 -4.93 -11.06 -5.46
CA LEU A 199 -6.21 -10.53 -5.90
C LEU A 199 -6.05 -9.69 -7.17
N PRO A 200 -6.89 -9.86 -8.19
CA PRO A 200 -6.91 -9.01 -9.38
C PRO A 200 -7.67 -7.69 -9.13
N VAL A 201 -7.35 -6.99 -8.05
CA VAL A 201 -7.86 -5.64 -7.76
C VAL A 201 -6.88 -4.65 -8.36
N ARG A 202 -7.36 -3.78 -9.28
CA ARG A 202 -6.53 -2.84 -10.04
C ARG A 202 -5.35 -3.53 -10.71
N ASP A 203 -4.11 -3.19 -10.35
CA ASP A 203 -2.89 -3.82 -10.90
C ASP A 203 -2.37 -5.01 -10.08
N GLY A 204 -3.24 -5.56 -9.23
CA GLY A 204 -2.98 -6.73 -8.42
C GLY A 204 -2.54 -6.39 -7.01
N MET A 205 -3.11 -7.06 -6.02
CA MET A 205 -2.68 -6.99 -4.63
C MET A 205 -2.43 -8.39 -4.08
N THR A 206 -1.26 -8.64 -3.48
CA THR A 206 -1.02 -9.87 -2.71
C THR A 206 -1.17 -9.60 -1.23
N LEU A 207 -2.02 -10.37 -0.55
CA LEU A 207 -2.05 -10.43 0.91
C LEU A 207 -1.27 -11.65 1.38
N VAL A 208 -0.41 -11.47 2.37
CA VAL A 208 0.44 -12.52 2.96
C VAL A 208 0.29 -12.50 4.48
N MET A 209 0.09 -13.66 5.08
CA MET A 209 0.06 -13.86 6.54
C MET A 209 0.94 -15.04 6.91
N ARG A 210 1.48 -15.06 8.12
CA ARG A 210 2.24 -16.22 8.62
C ARG A 210 1.30 -17.43 8.78
N CYS A 211 1.82 -18.63 8.52
CA CYS A 211 1.19 -19.86 8.96
C CYS A 211 1.48 -20.07 10.44
N ASP A 212 0.46 -20.38 11.23
CA ASP A 212 0.66 -21.09 12.49
C ASP A 212 1.15 -22.50 12.13
N ASN A 213 2.34 -22.88 12.63
CA ASN A 213 2.83 -24.26 12.57
C ASN A 213 2.13 -25.13 13.63
#